data_AF-A0A7M4DQ99-F1
#
_entry.id   AF-A0A7M4DQ99-F1
#
_cell.length_a   1.000
_cell.length_b   1.000
_cell.length_c   1.000
_cell.angle_alpha   90.00
_cell.angle_beta   90.00
_cell.angle_gamma   90.00
#
_symmetry.space_group_name_H-M   'P 1'
#
loop_
_entity.id
_entity.type
_entity.pdbx_description
1 polymer ?
#
loop_
_entity_poly.entity_id
_entity_poly.type
_entity_poly.pdbx_seq_one_letter_code
_entity_poly.pdbx_strand_id
1 'polypeptide(L)'
;MVARDVADRGHGEEVAWGWWTGPAESAVRARDWAGAAGTLVPVTHGTLALVAAPSRRAAAAVGQLLRFGWLQVQCCLFAAAIFAGLAVSSVVPLPIARYDALLLYGLAITLVFYLLRLETGREVAVIGAFHLIGLALELYKVNAGSWSYPEQAWAMIGGVPLYSGFMYAAVGSYLCQAFRRFDLRVTNFRWVPAVLLAVAAYANFYTHHVLPDVRWLIAAGFVVALWRSRVFYTVGTRRYPMPLTVSFVLIGFFLWVAENAATFLGAWQYPDQAEIWRMVHAGKWGSWALLVSLSFVLVAAVKAREGRFYGEAGAQPQVELGGSGLVVGADRPQDRVEEEPDDADQQHRGGEGLVVEVVAGVEDRIAEPIRDSEHLRRHEHHPAHAERDPDRGPQMTDEAGQHDRADPLPASGAE
;
A
#
# COMPACT_ATOMS: atom_id res chain seq x y z
N MET A 1 -26.61 -49.67 -62.98
CA MET A 1 -27.21 -50.80 -62.25
C MET A 1 -26.32 -51.03 -61.02
N VAL A 2 -26.89 -50.90 -59.82
CA VAL A 2 -26.65 -51.76 -58.62
C VAL A 2 -25.17 -51.95 -58.23
N ALA A 3 -24.64 -51.22 -57.24
CA ALA A 3 -24.66 -51.55 -55.79
C ALA A 3 -23.55 -52.57 -55.39
N ARG A 4 -22.97 -52.62 -54.19
CA ARG A 4 -23.22 -51.93 -52.89
C ARG A 4 -22.03 -52.19 -51.93
N ASP A 5 -21.86 -51.34 -50.91
CA ASP A 5 -21.62 -51.64 -49.46
C ASP A 5 -20.58 -52.71 -48.99
N VAL A 6 -19.90 -52.62 -47.82
CA VAL A 6 -19.82 -51.62 -46.72
C VAL A 6 -18.65 -51.98 -45.76
N ALA A 7 -18.05 -50.95 -45.11
CA ALA A 7 -17.36 -50.91 -43.78
C ALA A 7 -16.31 -52.00 -43.40
N ASP A 8 -15.21 -51.67 -42.69
CA ASP A 8 -15.30 -51.17 -41.30
C ASP A 8 -14.12 -50.30 -40.78
N ARG A 9 -14.46 -49.48 -39.78
CA ARG A 9 -13.69 -48.67 -38.78
C ARG A 9 -12.13 -48.67 -38.81
N GLY A 10 -11.45 -47.56 -38.51
CA GLY A 10 -11.89 -46.20 -38.16
C GLY A 10 -10.82 -45.36 -37.41
N HIS A 11 -11.09 -44.06 -37.20
CA HIS A 11 -10.38 -43.06 -36.36
C HIS A 11 -8.89 -42.76 -36.65
N GLY A 12 -8.41 -41.50 -36.64
CA GLY A 12 -9.07 -40.21 -36.38
C GLY A 12 -8.18 -39.04 -36.86
N GLU A 13 -8.76 -37.84 -36.94
CA GLU A 13 -8.21 -36.70 -37.72
C GLU A 13 -7.10 -35.90 -37.02
N GLU A 14 -6.02 -35.55 -37.75
CA GLU A 14 -5.22 -34.35 -37.48
C GLU A 14 -5.60 -33.24 -38.46
N VAL A 15 -6.17 -32.14 -37.96
CA VAL A 15 -6.58 -30.99 -38.78
C VAL A 15 -5.41 -30.03 -38.95
N ALA A 16 -4.74 -30.11 -40.10
CA ALA A 16 -3.68 -29.18 -40.48
C ALA A 16 -4.25 -27.85 -41.01
N TRP A 17 -3.81 -26.73 -40.44
CA TRP A 17 -4.12 -25.40 -40.94
C TRP A 17 -3.06 -24.93 -41.95
N GLY A 18 -3.38 -25.01 -43.24
CA GLY A 18 -2.96 -23.96 -44.19
C GLY A 18 -3.57 -22.63 -43.74
N TRP A 19 -3.03 -21.45 -44.07
CA TRP A 19 -2.41 -21.05 -45.33
C TRP A 19 -1.35 -19.97 -45.10
N TRP A 20 -0.38 -19.83 -46.01
CA TRP A 20 0.18 -18.58 -46.58
C TRP A 20 1.52 -18.88 -47.27
N THR A 21 1.57 -18.85 -48.60
CA THR A 21 2.80 -19.07 -49.39
C THR A 21 3.04 -17.96 -50.43
N GLY A 22 3.77 -16.93 -50.00
CA GLY A 22 4.63 -16.07 -50.84
C GLY A 22 3.96 -15.11 -51.84
N PRO A 23 4.77 -14.42 -52.68
CA PRO A 23 6.23 -14.27 -52.62
C PRO A 23 6.72 -12.80 -52.75
N ALA A 24 8.05 -12.63 -52.68
CA ALA A 24 8.89 -11.67 -53.42
C ALA A 24 9.95 -10.94 -52.56
N GLU A 25 11.14 -10.81 -53.14
CA GLU A 25 12.34 -10.28 -52.50
C GLU A 25 12.36 -8.75 -52.51
N SER A 26 12.99 -8.14 -51.50
CA SER A 26 13.57 -6.80 -51.65
C SER A 26 14.87 -6.68 -50.84
N ALA A 27 15.92 -6.22 -51.50
CA ALA A 27 17.27 -6.24 -50.95
C ALA A 27 17.47 -5.19 -49.85
N VAL A 28 17.84 -5.64 -48.64
CA VAL A 28 18.28 -4.75 -47.57
C VAL A 28 19.71 -4.28 -47.87
N ARG A 29 19.85 -3.00 -48.22
CA ARG A 29 21.16 -2.34 -48.34
C ARG A 29 21.89 -2.41 -47.00
N ALA A 30 23.15 -2.84 -47.03
CA ALA A 30 24.06 -2.68 -45.91
C ALA A 30 24.19 -1.19 -45.54
N ARG A 31 24.04 -0.89 -44.25
CA ARG A 31 24.30 0.43 -43.67
C ARG A 31 25.28 0.27 -42.52
N ASP A 32 26.46 0.84 -42.75
CA ASP A 32 27.58 1.16 -41.86
C ASP A 32 27.41 0.86 -40.36
N TRP A 33 28.11 -0.16 -39.87
CA TRP A 33 28.31 -0.44 -38.44
C TRP A 33 29.68 0.05 -37.96
N ALA A 34 29.96 1.34 -38.15
CA ALA A 34 31.19 1.96 -37.64
C ALA A 34 31.04 2.37 -36.16
N GLY A 35 31.93 1.87 -35.29
CA GLY A 35 32.24 2.55 -34.02
C GLY A 35 31.73 1.94 -32.70
N ALA A 36 31.84 0.63 -32.49
CA ALA A 36 31.83 0.06 -31.14
C ALA A 36 33.25 0.03 -30.55
N ALA A 37 33.68 1.14 -29.95
CA ALA A 37 35.00 1.24 -29.33
C ALA A 37 35.07 0.45 -28.00
N GLY A 38 35.55 -0.78 -28.07
CA GLY A 38 35.96 -1.56 -26.89
C GLY A 38 37.45 -1.37 -26.59
N THR A 39 37.79 -1.15 -25.32
CA THR A 39 39.19 -1.05 -24.88
C THR A 39 39.77 -2.45 -24.66
N LEU A 40 40.82 -2.81 -25.40
CA LEU A 40 41.58 -4.03 -25.16
C LEU A 40 42.56 -3.81 -24.00
N VAL A 41 42.50 -4.67 -22.98
CA VAL A 41 43.50 -4.73 -21.90
C VAL A 41 44.28 -6.05 -22.05
N PRO A 42 45.62 -6.01 -22.14
CA PRO A 42 46.41 -7.24 -22.25
C PRO A 42 46.45 -7.97 -20.90
N VAL A 43 45.88 -9.18 -20.86
CA VAL A 43 46.16 -10.15 -19.80
C VAL A 43 47.15 -11.16 -20.35
N THR A 44 48.24 -11.41 -19.62
CA THR A 44 49.25 -12.41 -19.97
C THR A 44 48.61 -13.80 -20.08
N HIS A 45 48.91 -14.50 -21.17
CA HIS A 45 48.42 -15.82 -21.56
C HIS A 45 47.00 -15.91 -22.15
N GLY A 46 46.90 -15.59 -23.45
CA GLY A 46 46.26 -16.51 -24.40
C GLY A 46 44.75 -16.38 -24.67
N THR A 47 44.00 -15.60 -23.89
CA THR A 47 42.55 -15.44 -24.13
C THR A 47 42.12 -13.97 -24.04
N LEU A 48 41.86 -13.35 -25.19
CA LEU A 48 41.23 -12.02 -25.25
C LEU A 48 39.73 -12.14 -24.93
N ALA A 49 39.37 -11.94 -23.67
CA ALA A 49 37.98 -11.78 -23.27
C ALA A 49 37.46 -10.41 -23.72
N LEU A 50 36.65 -10.39 -24.80
CA LEU A 50 36.04 -9.17 -25.31
C LEU A 50 34.86 -8.78 -24.40
N VAL A 51 35.15 -8.08 -23.31
CA VAL A 51 34.14 -7.48 -22.43
C VAL A 51 33.48 -6.34 -23.20
N ALA A 52 32.45 -6.68 -23.98
CA ALA A 52 31.65 -5.70 -24.70
C ALA A 52 31.05 -4.71 -23.70
N ALA A 53 31.44 -3.43 -23.81
CA ALA A 53 30.87 -2.38 -22.97
C ALA A 53 29.34 -2.39 -23.15
N PRO A 54 28.55 -2.36 -22.04
CA PRO A 54 27.10 -2.45 -22.14
C PRO A 54 26.58 -1.31 -23.01
N SER A 55 25.71 -1.64 -23.97
CA SER A 55 25.15 -0.63 -24.88
C SER A 55 24.53 0.52 -24.09
N ARG A 56 24.56 1.75 -24.62
CA ARG A 56 24.00 2.92 -23.92
C ARG A 56 22.55 2.71 -23.44
N ARG A 57 21.78 1.87 -24.14
CA ARG A 57 20.43 1.43 -23.74
C ARG A 57 20.44 0.49 -22.53
N ALA A 58 21.33 -0.52 -22.51
CA ALA A 58 21.49 -1.42 -21.38
C ALA A 58 21.98 -0.68 -20.12
N ALA A 59 22.97 0.19 -20.25
CA ALA A 59 23.46 1.03 -19.15
C ALA A 59 22.35 1.94 -18.58
N ALA A 60 21.53 2.55 -19.44
CA ALA A 60 20.38 3.35 -19.02
C ALA A 60 19.27 2.52 -18.33
N ALA A 61 19.04 1.29 -18.79
CA ALA A 61 18.08 0.37 -18.18
C ALA A 61 18.53 -0.08 -16.77
N VAL A 62 19.80 -0.47 -16.62
CA VAL A 62 20.40 -0.78 -15.31
C VAL A 62 20.34 0.44 -14.39
N GLY A 63 20.69 1.63 -14.90
CA GLY A 63 20.58 2.88 -14.14
C GLY A 63 19.15 3.18 -13.65
N GLN A 64 18.12 2.88 -14.44
CA GLN A 64 16.73 3.01 -13.99
C GLN A 64 16.32 1.92 -12.99
N LEU A 65 16.76 0.67 -13.16
CA LEU A 65 16.50 -0.41 -12.21
C LEU A 65 17.14 -0.11 -10.84
N LEU A 66 18.36 0.41 -10.82
CA LEU A 66 19.04 0.85 -9.59
C LEU A 66 18.31 2.02 -8.91
N ARG A 67 17.78 2.99 -9.66
CA ARG A 67 16.94 4.07 -9.11
C ARG A 67 15.63 3.56 -8.52
N PHE A 68 14.98 2.62 -9.20
CA PHE A 68 13.78 1.94 -8.67
C PHE A 68 14.10 1.19 -7.38
N GLY A 69 15.18 0.40 -7.36
CA GLY A 69 15.65 -0.32 -6.17
C GLY A 69 16.00 0.63 -5.02
N TRP A 70 16.65 1.76 -5.31
CA TRP A 70 16.93 2.78 -4.30
C TRP A 70 15.64 3.38 -3.73
N LEU A 71 14.66 3.74 -4.57
CA LEU A 71 13.36 4.20 -4.10
C LEU A 71 12.63 3.14 -3.26
N GLN A 72 12.75 1.84 -3.60
CA GLN A 72 12.20 0.76 -2.77
C GLN A 72 12.88 0.69 -1.40
N VAL A 73 14.22 0.69 -1.33
CA VAL A 73 14.97 0.73 -0.06
C VAL A 73 14.55 1.94 0.78
N GLN A 74 14.36 3.10 0.14
CA GLN A 74 13.87 4.32 0.78
C GLN A 74 12.43 4.22 1.30
N CYS A 75 11.55 3.46 0.64
CA CYS A 75 10.20 3.17 1.14
C CYS A 75 10.23 2.15 2.29
N CYS A 76 11.19 1.23 2.28
CA CYS A 76 11.37 0.22 3.30
C CYS A 76 12.19 0.69 4.52
N LEU A 77 12.57 1.97 4.64
CA LEU A 77 13.45 2.43 5.74
C LEU A 77 12.90 2.11 7.14
N PHE A 78 11.59 2.25 7.36
CA PHE A 78 10.97 1.91 8.65
C PHE A 78 11.06 0.40 8.91
N ALA A 79 10.73 -0.42 7.90
CA ALA A 79 10.87 -1.88 7.99
C ALA A 79 12.32 -2.29 8.26
N ALA A 80 13.28 -1.75 7.50
CA ALA A 80 14.70 -2.01 7.67
C ALA A 80 15.20 -1.63 9.08
N ALA A 81 14.69 -0.54 9.66
CA ALA A 81 14.98 -0.17 11.05
C ALA A 81 14.44 -1.21 12.04
N ILE A 82 13.17 -1.67 11.91
CA ILE A 82 12.61 -2.74 12.75
C ILE A 82 13.43 -4.05 12.62
N PHE A 83 13.83 -4.44 11.40
CA PHE A 83 14.68 -5.61 11.17
C PHE A 83 16.09 -5.45 11.75
N ALA A 84 16.68 -4.24 11.70
CA ALA A 84 17.94 -3.94 12.37
C ALA A 84 17.79 -4.07 13.90
N GLY A 85 16.67 -3.61 14.47
CA GLY A 85 16.34 -3.84 15.88
C GLY A 85 16.30 -5.32 16.25
N LEU A 86 15.61 -6.14 15.46
CA LEU A 86 15.55 -7.60 15.65
C LEU A 86 16.95 -8.24 15.57
N ALA A 87 17.77 -7.86 14.58
CA ALA A 87 19.10 -8.42 14.37
C ALA A 87 20.13 -8.00 15.44
N VAL A 88 20.04 -6.75 15.92
CA VAL A 88 20.87 -6.29 17.04
C VAL A 88 20.43 -6.96 18.33
N SER A 89 19.12 -7.05 18.59
CA SER A 89 18.58 -7.63 19.82
C SER A 89 18.82 -9.14 19.95
N SER A 90 19.03 -9.86 18.84
CA SER A 90 19.36 -11.29 18.86
C SER A 90 20.82 -11.61 19.18
N VAL A 91 21.73 -10.62 19.19
CA VAL A 91 23.17 -10.81 19.46
C VAL A 91 23.72 -9.94 20.59
N VAL A 92 23.08 -8.82 20.91
CA VAL A 92 23.47 -7.93 22.00
C VAL A 92 22.69 -8.30 23.27
N PRO A 93 23.35 -8.57 24.41
CA PRO A 93 22.66 -8.76 25.68
C PRO A 93 21.99 -7.46 26.13
N LEU A 94 20.70 -7.53 26.49
CA LEU A 94 19.89 -6.37 26.84
C LEU A 94 19.62 -6.32 28.36
N PRO A 95 19.53 -5.12 28.97
CA PRO A 95 19.26 -4.96 30.40
C PRO A 95 17.77 -5.18 30.76
N ILE A 96 16.90 -5.36 29.76
CA ILE A 96 15.47 -5.64 29.88
C ILE A 96 15.10 -6.74 28.88
N ALA A 97 13.91 -7.32 29.03
CA ALA A 97 13.40 -8.33 28.10
C ALA A 97 13.40 -7.85 26.64
N ARG A 98 13.75 -8.75 25.72
CA ARG A 98 14.02 -8.41 24.31
C ARG A 98 12.84 -7.74 23.62
N TYR A 99 11.64 -8.27 23.83
CA TYR A 99 10.41 -7.74 23.25
C TYR A 99 10.02 -6.36 23.82
N ASP A 100 10.31 -6.08 25.10
CA ASP A 100 10.09 -4.76 25.70
C ASP A 100 11.09 -3.72 25.14
N ALA A 101 12.35 -4.12 24.95
CA ALA A 101 13.33 -3.30 24.26
C ALA A 101 12.93 -3.00 22.81
N LEU A 102 12.40 -3.99 22.08
CA LEU A 102 11.90 -3.83 20.72
C LEU A 102 10.66 -2.92 20.66
N LEU A 103 9.80 -2.94 21.68
CA LEU A 103 8.67 -2.02 21.81
C LEU A 103 9.15 -0.57 21.96
N LEU A 104 10.05 -0.32 22.93
CA LEU A 104 10.65 1.00 23.14
C LEU A 104 11.40 1.50 21.90
N TYR A 105 12.10 0.60 21.22
CA TYR A 105 12.80 0.88 19.97
C TYR A 105 11.85 1.23 18.82
N GLY A 106 10.73 0.51 18.64
CA GLY A 106 9.71 0.81 17.63
C GLY A 106 9.03 2.17 17.87
N LEU A 107 8.75 2.50 19.13
CA LEU A 107 8.26 3.83 19.54
C LEU A 107 9.31 4.92 19.24
N ALA A 108 10.58 4.67 19.57
CA ALA A 108 11.67 5.60 19.30
C ALA A 108 11.90 5.82 17.80
N ILE A 109 11.89 4.77 16.97
CA ILE A 109 11.95 4.91 15.50
C ILE A 109 10.79 5.77 14.99
N THR A 110 9.57 5.49 15.45
CA THR A 110 8.38 6.23 15.01
C THR A 110 8.49 7.72 15.33
N LEU A 111 8.97 8.04 16.54
CA LEU A 111 9.25 9.42 16.94
C LEU A 111 10.38 10.05 16.11
N VAL A 112 11.50 9.35 15.91
CA VAL A 112 12.65 9.83 15.11
C VAL A 112 12.23 10.09 13.66
N PHE A 113 11.48 9.18 13.04
CA PHE A 113 10.99 9.33 11.66
C PHE A 113 10.04 10.51 11.52
N TYR A 114 9.19 10.77 12.53
CA TYR A 114 8.35 11.96 12.57
C TYR A 114 9.15 13.25 12.74
N LEU A 115 10.08 13.31 13.71
CA LEU A 115 10.92 14.48 13.99
C LEU A 115 11.84 14.84 12.81
N LEU A 116 12.42 13.84 12.15
CA LEU A 116 13.22 14.01 10.92
C LEU A 116 12.36 14.28 9.67
N ARG A 117 11.02 14.37 9.81
CA ARG A 117 10.06 14.55 8.71
C ARG A 117 10.16 13.47 7.62
N LEU A 118 10.67 12.29 7.97
CA LEU A 118 10.63 11.11 7.12
C LEU A 118 9.19 10.60 7.01
N GLU A 119 8.40 10.72 8.08
CA GLU A 119 6.95 10.49 8.13
C GLU A 119 6.20 11.77 8.52
N THR A 120 5.04 11.99 7.90
CA THR A 120 4.11 13.06 8.29
C THR A 120 3.17 12.59 9.42
N GLY A 121 2.53 13.50 10.15
CA GLY A 121 1.60 13.14 11.22
C GLY A 121 0.42 12.25 10.77
N ARG A 122 -0.02 12.41 9.50
CA ARG A 122 -1.02 11.52 8.88
C ARG A 122 -0.47 10.11 8.62
N GLU A 123 0.80 10.00 8.24
CA GLU A 123 1.46 8.70 8.04
C GLU A 123 1.75 8.03 9.39
N VAL A 124 2.10 8.79 10.44
CA VAL A 124 2.19 8.29 11.83
C VAL A 124 0.84 7.76 12.34
N ALA A 125 -0.28 8.42 12.02
CA ALA A 125 -1.62 7.90 12.34
C ALA A 125 -1.92 6.58 11.61
N VAL A 126 -1.46 6.41 10.37
CA VAL A 126 -1.55 5.14 9.63
C VAL A 126 -0.67 4.06 10.27
N ILE A 127 0.57 4.38 10.67
CA ILE A 127 1.46 3.49 11.43
C ILE A 127 0.78 3.01 12.71
N GLY A 128 0.15 3.91 13.48
CA GLY A 128 -0.62 3.56 14.68
C GLY A 128 -1.83 2.66 14.39
N ALA A 129 -2.61 2.95 13.34
CA ALA A 129 -3.73 2.11 12.93
C ALA A 129 -3.29 0.69 12.52
N PHE A 130 -2.22 0.57 11.73
CA PHE A 130 -1.65 -0.72 11.32
C PHE A 130 -1.04 -1.48 12.50
N HIS A 131 -0.46 -0.78 13.49
CA HIS A 131 0.03 -1.39 14.73
C HIS A 131 -1.12 -2.07 15.50
N LEU A 132 -2.24 -1.37 15.69
CA LEU A 132 -3.41 -1.92 16.40
C LEU A 132 -4.10 -3.06 15.63
N ILE A 133 -4.27 -2.92 14.31
CA ILE A 133 -4.82 -3.99 13.45
C ILE A 133 -3.90 -5.22 13.46
N GLY A 134 -2.59 -5.01 13.42
CA GLY A 134 -1.57 -6.05 13.54
C GLY A 134 -1.67 -6.80 14.85
N LEU A 135 -1.72 -6.10 15.99
CA LEU A 135 -1.88 -6.72 17.31
C LEU A 135 -3.17 -7.54 17.42
N ALA A 136 -4.28 -7.06 16.85
CA ALA A 136 -5.54 -7.83 16.83
C ALA A 136 -5.45 -9.12 15.98
N LEU A 137 -4.62 -9.14 14.94
CA LEU A 137 -4.31 -10.35 14.17
C LEU A 137 -3.39 -11.29 14.93
N GLU A 138 -2.31 -10.77 15.53
CA GLU A 138 -1.38 -11.55 16.35
C GLU A 138 -2.10 -12.23 17.51
N LEU A 139 -2.96 -11.52 18.24
CA LEU A 139 -3.74 -12.06 19.37
C LEU A 139 -4.57 -13.27 18.95
N TYR A 140 -5.22 -13.15 17.79
CA TYR A 140 -6.00 -14.22 17.21
C TYR A 140 -5.13 -15.40 16.76
N LYS A 141 -4.02 -15.14 16.07
CA LYS A 141 -3.18 -16.18 15.48
C LYS A 141 -2.34 -16.95 16.50
N VAL A 142 -1.90 -16.29 17.58
CA VAL A 142 -1.28 -16.95 18.74
C VAL A 142 -2.30 -17.80 19.50
N ASN A 143 -3.52 -17.28 19.75
CA ASN A 143 -4.58 -18.07 20.39
C ASN A 143 -5.01 -19.29 19.54
N ALA A 144 -5.03 -19.15 18.22
CA ALA A 144 -5.28 -20.24 17.27
C ALA A 144 -4.05 -21.16 17.04
N GLY A 145 -3.00 -21.07 17.86
CA GLY A 145 -1.82 -21.94 17.79
C GLY A 145 -1.03 -21.87 16.48
N SER A 146 -1.19 -20.79 15.70
CA SER A 146 -0.55 -20.67 14.38
C SER A 146 0.94 -20.36 14.48
N TRP A 147 1.36 -19.70 15.56
CA TRP A 147 2.75 -19.42 15.95
C TRP A 147 2.79 -18.97 17.42
N SER A 148 3.97 -18.83 17.97
CA SER A 148 4.19 -18.35 19.35
C SER A 148 5.32 -17.31 19.44
N TYR A 149 5.28 -16.53 20.53
CA TYR A 149 6.37 -15.66 20.97
C TYR A 149 7.00 -16.30 22.21
N PRO A 150 8.16 -16.98 22.10
CA PRO A 150 8.70 -17.81 23.18
C PRO A 150 9.36 -17.02 24.31
N GLU A 151 9.76 -15.76 24.10
CA GLU A 151 10.45 -14.97 25.11
C GLU A 151 9.48 -14.25 26.06
N GLN A 152 9.89 -14.14 27.33
CA GLN A 152 9.14 -13.41 28.35
C GLN A 152 9.24 -11.90 28.12
N ALA A 153 8.17 -11.17 28.43
CA ALA A 153 8.10 -9.72 28.33
C ALA A 153 7.01 -9.16 29.25
N TRP A 154 7.17 -7.92 29.71
CA TRP A 154 6.17 -7.22 30.51
C TRP A 154 5.04 -6.64 29.65
N ALA A 155 5.38 -6.08 28.49
CA ALA A 155 4.43 -5.52 27.54
C ALA A 155 3.89 -6.62 26.61
N MET A 156 3.19 -7.59 27.20
CA MET A 156 2.58 -8.72 26.50
C MET A 156 1.10 -8.88 26.88
N ILE A 157 0.23 -9.12 25.89
CA ILE A 157 -1.20 -9.38 26.09
C ILE A 157 -1.51 -10.72 25.40
N GLY A 158 -2.10 -11.68 26.13
CA GLY A 158 -2.55 -12.96 25.53
C GLY A 158 -1.45 -13.77 24.82
N GLY A 159 -0.18 -13.66 25.26
CA GLY A 159 0.98 -14.29 24.59
C GLY A 159 1.57 -13.49 23.42
N VAL A 160 1.05 -12.28 23.14
CA VAL A 160 1.52 -11.40 22.07
C VAL A 160 2.25 -10.19 22.65
N PRO A 161 3.53 -9.97 22.32
CA PRO A 161 4.26 -8.80 22.77
C PRO A 161 3.83 -7.58 21.94
N LEU A 162 3.67 -6.42 22.59
CA LEU A 162 3.16 -5.21 21.92
C LEU A 162 4.05 -4.72 20.78
N TYR A 163 5.34 -5.07 20.76
CA TYR A 163 6.23 -4.68 19.64
C TYR A 163 5.80 -5.32 18.30
N SER A 164 5.14 -6.49 18.31
CA SER A 164 4.75 -7.23 17.10
C SER A 164 3.88 -6.39 16.16
N GLY A 165 3.04 -5.49 16.69
CA GLY A 165 2.29 -4.52 15.92
C GLY A 165 3.16 -3.64 15.01
N PHE A 166 4.41 -3.33 15.39
CA PHE A 166 5.32 -2.55 14.53
C PHE A 166 5.74 -3.28 13.25
N MET A 167 5.66 -4.60 13.20
CA MET A 167 5.90 -5.37 11.97
C MET A 167 4.81 -5.08 10.92
N TYR A 168 3.56 -4.93 11.36
CA TYR A 168 2.44 -4.52 10.51
C TYR A 168 2.47 -3.02 10.22
N ALA A 169 2.85 -2.21 11.20
CA ALA A 169 3.04 -0.76 11.03
C ALA A 169 4.09 -0.43 9.96
N ALA A 170 5.12 -1.27 9.82
CA ALA A 170 6.11 -1.18 8.74
C ALA A 170 5.50 -1.36 7.33
N VAL A 171 4.46 -2.19 7.17
CA VAL A 171 3.71 -2.34 5.90
C VAL A 171 2.89 -1.07 5.61
N GLY A 172 2.27 -0.47 6.64
CA GLY A 172 1.56 0.80 6.55
C GLY A 172 2.50 1.96 6.14
N SER A 173 3.65 2.09 6.80
CA SER A 173 4.72 3.03 6.43
C SER A 173 5.18 2.80 4.98
N TYR A 174 5.53 1.56 4.60
CA TYR A 174 5.94 1.24 3.23
C TYR A 174 4.93 1.70 2.18
N LEU A 175 3.63 1.44 2.38
CA LEU A 175 2.59 1.87 1.44
C LEU A 175 2.48 3.41 1.37
N CYS A 176 2.51 4.10 2.52
CA CYS A 176 2.52 5.56 2.57
C CYS A 176 3.74 6.17 1.86
N GLN A 177 4.94 5.66 2.14
CA GLN A 177 6.18 6.05 1.49
C GLN A 177 6.15 5.76 0.00
N ALA A 178 5.64 4.61 -0.42
CA ALA A 178 5.52 4.25 -1.83
C ALA A 178 4.61 5.24 -2.56
N PHE A 179 3.40 5.51 -2.03
CA PHE A 179 2.49 6.52 -2.59
C PHE A 179 3.16 7.90 -2.75
N ARG A 180 4.03 8.31 -1.81
CA ARG A 180 4.69 9.61 -1.82
C ARG A 180 5.97 9.67 -2.68
N ARG A 181 6.83 8.64 -2.64
CA ARG A 181 8.16 8.62 -3.29
C ARG A 181 8.11 8.14 -4.74
N PHE A 182 7.22 7.20 -5.05
CA PHE A 182 6.95 6.78 -6.43
C PHE A 182 5.83 7.59 -7.08
N ASP A 183 5.21 8.52 -6.36
CA ASP A 183 4.03 9.27 -6.80
C ASP A 183 2.94 8.33 -7.36
N LEU A 184 2.54 7.32 -6.57
CA LEU A 184 1.63 6.29 -7.06
C LEU A 184 0.27 6.88 -7.41
N ARG A 185 -0.27 6.44 -8.54
CA ARG A 185 -1.61 6.79 -9.02
C ARG A 185 -2.31 5.58 -9.59
N VAL A 186 -3.61 5.45 -9.35
CA VAL A 186 -4.39 4.27 -9.73
C VAL A 186 -5.50 4.66 -10.69
N THR A 187 -5.55 4.02 -11.85
CA THR A 187 -6.64 4.19 -12.82
C THR A 187 -7.58 2.99 -12.79
N ASN A 188 -8.85 3.20 -13.16
CA ASN A 188 -9.89 2.17 -13.22
C ASN A 188 -10.03 1.33 -11.93
N PHE A 189 -9.83 1.92 -10.74
CA PHE A 189 -9.94 1.20 -9.48
C PHE A 189 -11.42 0.98 -9.11
N ARG A 190 -11.83 -0.28 -8.98
CA ARG A 190 -13.21 -0.65 -8.61
C ARG A 190 -13.33 -0.80 -7.10
N TRP A 191 -13.64 0.30 -6.41
CA TRP A 191 -13.73 0.36 -4.93
C TRP A 191 -14.57 -0.75 -4.32
N VAL A 192 -15.86 -0.87 -4.70
CA VAL A 192 -16.78 -1.82 -4.04
C VAL A 192 -16.28 -3.26 -4.17
N PRO A 193 -15.95 -3.80 -5.37
CA PRO A 193 -15.30 -5.10 -5.48
C PRO A 193 -13.99 -5.24 -4.71
N ALA A 194 -13.10 -4.23 -4.75
CA ALA A 194 -11.82 -4.29 -4.07
C ALA A 194 -11.95 -4.38 -2.55
N VAL A 195 -12.85 -3.57 -1.97
CA VAL A 195 -13.16 -3.59 -0.53
C VAL A 195 -13.78 -4.92 -0.13
N LEU A 196 -14.79 -5.39 -0.87
CA LEU A 196 -15.46 -6.67 -0.57
C LEU A 196 -14.48 -7.85 -0.65
N LEU A 197 -13.63 -7.91 -1.67
CA LEU A 197 -12.62 -8.96 -1.82
C LEU A 197 -11.51 -8.88 -0.76
N ALA A 198 -11.11 -7.67 -0.34
CA ALA A 198 -10.12 -7.48 0.72
C ALA A 198 -10.67 -7.89 2.10
N VAL A 199 -11.93 -7.54 2.38
CA VAL A 199 -12.63 -8.00 3.59
C VAL A 199 -12.83 -9.52 3.56
N ALA A 200 -13.21 -10.10 2.41
CA ALA A 200 -13.34 -11.55 2.26
C ALA A 200 -12.00 -12.29 2.42
N ALA A 201 -10.90 -11.74 1.88
CA ALA A 201 -9.56 -12.28 2.07
C ALA A 201 -9.17 -12.30 3.55
N TYR A 202 -9.43 -11.21 4.28
CA TYR A 202 -9.14 -11.12 5.71
C TYR A 202 -10.04 -12.05 6.52
N ALA A 203 -11.34 -12.07 6.25
CA ALA A 203 -12.29 -12.96 6.91
C ALA A 203 -11.95 -14.45 6.69
N ASN A 204 -11.52 -14.84 5.49
CA ASN A 204 -11.07 -16.21 5.22
C ASN A 204 -9.71 -16.50 5.89
N PHE A 205 -8.78 -15.54 5.93
CA PHE A 205 -7.51 -15.71 6.66
C PHE A 205 -7.73 -16.01 8.15
N TYR A 206 -8.79 -15.48 8.77
CA TYR A 206 -9.20 -15.90 10.10
C TYR A 206 -9.92 -17.25 10.04
N THR A 207 -11.01 -17.36 9.27
CA THR A 207 -11.95 -18.50 9.36
C THR A 207 -11.53 -19.81 8.69
N HIS A 208 -10.46 -19.87 7.89
CA HIS A 208 -10.04 -21.09 7.15
C HIS A 208 -9.66 -22.31 8.02
N HIS A 209 -9.58 -22.15 9.34
CA HIS A 209 -9.39 -23.26 10.29
C HIS A 209 -10.70 -24.00 10.63
N VAL A 210 -11.87 -23.40 10.34
CA VAL A 210 -13.22 -23.99 10.52
C VAL A 210 -14.07 -23.98 9.24
N LEU A 211 -13.80 -23.09 8.30
CA LEU A 211 -14.45 -23.00 6.99
C LEU A 211 -13.46 -23.37 5.88
N PRO A 212 -13.94 -23.76 4.68
CA PRO A 212 -13.08 -24.02 3.53
C PRO A 212 -12.15 -22.83 3.20
N ASP A 213 -10.91 -23.14 2.86
CA ASP A 213 -9.96 -22.15 2.35
C ASP A 213 -10.33 -21.77 0.92
N VAL A 214 -10.85 -20.55 0.74
CA VAL A 214 -11.32 -20.03 -0.56
C VAL A 214 -10.37 -18.97 -1.12
N ARG A 215 -9.11 -18.93 -0.66
CA ARG A 215 -8.10 -17.94 -1.11
C ARG A 215 -7.97 -17.84 -2.63
N TRP A 216 -8.05 -18.97 -3.33
CA TRP A 216 -7.91 -19.04 -4.78
C TRP A 216 -9.10 -18.42 -5.52
N LEU A 217 -10.32 -18.61 -4.99
CA LEU A 217 -11.53 -17.97 -5.51
C LEU A 217 -11.47 -16.45 -5.31
N ILE A 218 -11.00 -15.99 -4.13
CA ILE A 218 -10.83 -14.57 -3.82
C ILE A 218 -9.72 -13.95 -4.70
N ALA A 219 -8.61 -14.65 -4.92
CA ALA A 219 -7.54 -14.24 -5.83
C ALA A 219 -8.02 -14.12 -7.28
N ALA A 220 -8.79 -15.09 -7.78
CA ALA A 220 -9.43 -15.01 -9.09
C ALA A 220 -10.42 -13.82 -9.16
N GLY A 221 -11.19 -13.60 -8.10
CA GLY A 221 -12.06 -12.42 -7.95
C GLY A 221 -11.29 -11.11 -8.08
N PHE A 222 -10.12 -10.99 -7.44
CA PHE A 222 -9.25 -9.83 -7.59
C PHE A 222 -8.72 -9.65 -9.01
N VAL A 223 -8.30 -10.73 -9.68
CA VAL A 223 -7.85 -10.68 -11.07
C VAL A 223 -8.97 -10.20 -12.00
N VAL A 224 -10.19 -10.72 -11.86
CA VAL A 224 -11.35 -10.30 -12.67
C VAL A 224 -11.76 -8.86 -12.36
N ALA A 225 -11.90 -8.50 -11.08
CA ALA A 225 -12.35 -7.16 -10.67
C ALA A 225 -11.33 -6.06 -11.01
N LEU A 226 -10.03 -6.33 -10.85
CA LEU A 226 -8.97 -5.33 -10.98
C LEU A 226 -8.12 -5.51 -12.26
N TRP A 227 -8.55 -6.34 -13.21
CA TRP A 227 -7.88 -6.57 -14.51
C TRP A 227 -7.62 -5.27 -15.30
N ARG A 228 -8.55 -4.31 -15.25
CA ARG A 228 -8.37 -2.97 -15.86
C ARG A 228 -7.63 -1.98 -14.96
N SER A 229 -7.46 -2.29 -13.68
CA SER A 229 -6.84 -1.39 -12.71
C SER A 229 -5.32 -1.40 -12.87
N ARG A 230 -4.74 -0.22 -13.09
CA ARG A 230 -3.29 -0.04 -13.22
C ARG A 230 -2.79 0.94 -12.18
N VAL A 231 -1.67 0.59 -11.55
CA VAL A 231 -0.88 1.53 -10.75
C VAL A 231 0.23 2.12 -11.63
N PHE A 232 0.38 3.44 -11.58
CA PHE A 232 1.41 4.19 -12.27
C PHE A 232 2.39 4.75 -11.27
N TYR A 233 3.69 4.51 -11.50
CA TYR A 233 4.78 4.92 -10.63
C TYR A 233 5.88 5.65 -11.40
N THR A 234 6.55 6.59 -10.76
CA THR A 234 7.56 7.46 -11.36
C THR A 234 8.96 7.06 -10.88
N VAL A 235 9.92 6.90 -11.81
CA VAL A 235 11.33 6.61 -11.52
C VAL A 235 12.22 7.56 -12.34
N GLY A 236 12.86 8.51 -11.64
CA GLY A 236 13.51 9.64 -12.29
C GLY A 236 12.49 10.46 -13.07
N THR A 237 12.74 10.66 -14.37
CA THR A 237 11.86 11.43 -15.28
C THR A 237 10.82 10.58 -16.03
N ARG A 238 10.69 9.28 -15.72
CA ARG A 238 9.80 8.36 -16.45
C ARG A 238 8.69 7.81 -15.58
N ARG A 239 7.47 7.77 -16.11
CA ARG A 239 6.29 7.15 -15.50
C ARG A 239 6.05 5.77 -16.12
N TYR A 240 5.75 4.78 -15.28
CA TYR A 240 5.62 3.37 -15.66
C TYR A 240 4.28 2.81 -15.18
N PRO A 241 3.52 2.09 -16.01
CA PRO A 241 2.32 1.36 -15.59
C PRO A 241 2.66 -0.06 -15.10
N MET A 242 1.87 -0.56 -14.15
CA MET A 242 1.83 -1.97 -13.74
C MET A 242 0.37 -2.38 -13.47
N PRO A 243 -0.08 -3.58 -13.84
CA PRO A 243 -1.39 -4.10 -13.39
C PRO A 243 -1.43 -4.17 -11.86
N LEU A 244 -2.50 -3.68 -11.23
CA LEU A 244 -2.53 -3.54 -9.78
C LEU A 244 -2.38 -4.89 -9.05
N THR A 245 -2.97 -5.96 -9.57
CA THR A 245 -2.84 -7.32 -9.03
C THR A 245 -1.41 -7.87 -9.11
N VAL A 246 -0.64 -7.53 -10.15
CA VAL A 246 0.79 -7.87 -10.23
C VAL A 246 1.57 -7.19 -9.11
N SER A 247 1.23 -5.94 -8.77
CA SER A 247 1.87 -5.25 -7.63
C SER A 247 1.58 -5.95 -6.30
N PHE A 248 0.37 -6.48 -6.09
CA PHE A 248 0.03 -7.25 -4.88
C PHE A 248 0.81 -8.57 -4.79
N VAL A 249 0.96 -9.28 -5.91
CA VAL A 249 1.78 -10.51 -5.99
C VAL A 249 3.26 -10.21 -5.69
N LEU A 250 3.81 -9.12 -6.23
CA LEU A 250 5.19 -8.71 -6.00
C LEU A 250 5.43 -8.25 -4.55
N ILE A 251 4.54 -7.44 -3.97
CA ILE A 251 4.68 -7.04 -2.55
C ILE A 251 4.51 -8.26 -1.65
N GLY A 252 3.56 -9.15 -1.95
CA GLY A 252 3.37 -10.40 -1.21
C GLY A 252 4.60 -11.32 -1.24
N PHE A 253 5.38 -11.32 -2.33
CA PHE A 253 6.65 -12.04 -2.40
C PHE A 253 7.68 -11.46 -1.43
N PHE A 254 7.85 -10.13 -1.41
CA PHE A 254 8.79 -9.48 -0.48
C PHE A 254 8.32 -9.56 0.98
N LEU A 255 7.01 -9.62 1.26
CA LEU A 255 6.48 -9.91 2.59
C LEU A 255 6.79 -11.34 3.04
N TRP A 256 6.71 -12.34 2.15
CA TRP A 256 7.15 -13.71 2.44
C TRP A 256 8.67 -13.79 2.69
N VAL A 257 9.49 -13.03 1.96
CA VAL A 257 10.94 -12.90 2.24
C VAL A 257 11.17 -12.25 3.62
N ALA A 258 10.41 -11.21 3.96
CA ALA A 258 10.48 -10.56 5.27
C ALA A 258 10.06 -11.50 6.41
N GLU A 259 8.99 -12.30 6.25
CA GLU A 259 8.58 -13.34 7.20
C GLU A 259 9.69 -14.38 7.45
N ASN A 260 10.38 -14.82 6.39
CA ASN A 260 11.53 -15.71 6.54
C ASN A 260 12.67 -15.07 7.33
N ALA A 261 13.03 -13.82 7.01
CA ALA A 261 14.04 -13.09 7.76
C ALA A 261 13.63 -12.83 9.22
N ALA A 262 12.36 -12.55 9.50
CA ALA A 262 11.88 -12.26 10.85
C ALA A 262 11.86 -13.51 11.74
N THR A 263 11.37 -14.63 11.22
CA THR A 263 11.45 -15.93 11.92
C THR A 263 12.90 -16.38 12.13
N PHE A 264 13.81 -16.09 11.19
CA PHE A 264 15.25 -16.36 11.35
C PHE A 264 15.89 -15.52 12.47
N LEU A 265 15.46 -14.25 12.64
CA LEU A 265 15.85 -13.38 13.75
C LEU A 265 15.06 -13.65 15.06
N GLY A 266 14.31 -14.75 15.10
CA GLY A 266 13.54 -15.20 16.24
C GLY A 266 12.38 -14.29 16.64
N ALA A 267 11.86 -13.46 15.73
CA ALA A 267 10.77 -12.53 16.06
C ALA A 267 9.53 -13.28 16.59
N TRP A 268 9.17 -14.39 15.94
CA TRP A 268 8.20 -15.38 16.38
C TRP A 268 8.64 -16.76 15.86
N GLN A 269 8.01 -17.83 16.35
CA GLN A 269 8.31 -19.20 15.95
C GLN A 269 7.06 -19.93 15.45
N TYR A 270 7.19 -20.62 14.32
CA TYR A 270 6.18 -21.61 13.88
C TYR A 270 6.35 -22.94 14.63
N PRO A 271 5.28 -23.75 14.80
CA PRO A 271 5.37 -25.04 15.48
C PRO A 271 6.40 -26.01 14.87
N ASP A 272 6.63 -25.94 13.55
CA ASP A 272 7.62 -26.74 12.82
C ASP A 272 9.05 -26.16 12.83
N GLN A 273 9.25 -25.01 13.49
CA GLN A 273 10.54 -24.33 13.66
C GLN A 273 11.10 -24.42 15.10
N ALA A 274 10.41 -25.08 16.03
CA ALA A 274 10.74 -25.05 17.46
C ALA A 274 12.16 -25.59 17.80
N GLU A 275 12.65 -26.58 17.03
CA GLU A 275 13.99 -27.17 17.23
C GLU A 275 15.02 -26.65 16.20
N ILE A 276 14.61 -26.44 14.96
CA ILE A 276 15.48 -26.07 13.83
C ILE A 276 14.73 -25.08 12.95
N TRP A 277 15.34 -23.93 12.65
CA TRP A 277 14.74 -22.99 11.71
C TRP A 277 14.59 -23.62 10.31
N ARG A 278 13.40 -23.46 9.73
CA ARG A 278 13.04 -23.93 8.39
C ARG A 278 12.44 -22.79 7.59
N MET A 279 12.74 -22.76 6.29
CA MET A 279 12.15 -21.79 5.38
C MET A 279 10.62 -21.91 5.39
N VAL A 280 9.96 -20.78 5.59
CA VAL A 280 8.51 -20.72 5.71
C VAL A 280 7.86 -21.11 4.38
N HIS A 281 6.88 -22.00 4.45
CA HIS A 281 6.28 -22.64 3.27
C HIS A 281 5.79 -21.63 2.21
N ALA A 282 6.20 -21.83 0.95
CA ALA A 282 5.93 -20.92 -0.17
C ALA A 282 4.43 -20.65 -0.42
N GLY A 283 3.54 -21.58 -0.03
CA GLY A 283 2.09 -21.37 -0.08
C GLY A 283 1.57 -20.15 0.70
N LYS A 284 2.36 -19.58 1.63
CA LYS A 284 2.03 -18.31 2.30
C LYS A 284 2.22 -17.07 1.43
N TRP A 285 3.00 -17.14 0.35
CA TRP A 285 3.12 -16.04 -0.61
C TRP A 285 1.74 -15.62 -1.15
N GLY A 286 0.88 -16.59 -1.49
CA GLY A 286 -0.50 -16.32 -1.90
C GLY A 286 -1.33 -15.62 -0.82
N SER A 287 -1.15 -15.99 0.45
CA SER A 287 -1.79 -15.28 1.58
C SER A 287 -1.31 -13.84 1.70
N TRP A 288 -0.01 -13.58 1.61
CA TRP A 288 0.52 -12.21 1.66
C TRP A 288 0.07 -11.33 0.50
N ALA A 289 -0.02 -11.89 -0.71
CA ALA A 289 -0.56 -11.20 -1.88
C ALA A 289 -2.06 -10.83 -1.71
N LEU A 290 -2.81 -11.57 -0.89
CA LEU A 290 -4.18 -11.22 -0.52
C LEU A 290 -4.25 -10.25 0.66
N LEU A 291 -3.46 -10.42 1.72
CA LEU A 291 -3.46 -9.54 2.90
C LEU A 291 -2.96 -8.12 2.58
N VAL A 292 -2.01 -7.97 1.64
CA VAL A 292 -1.59 -6.65 1.17
C VAL A 292 -2.71 -5.90 0.45
N SER A 293 -3.72 -6.59 -0.11
CA SER A 293 -4.86 -5.92 -0.74
C SER A 293 -5.71 -5.12 0.25
N LEU A 294 -5.90 -5.62 1.48
CA LEU A 294 -6.57 -4.88 2.55
C LEU A 294 -5.73 -3.69 3.00
N SER A 295 -4.43 -3.92 3.21
CA SER A 295 -3.47 -2.87 3.54
C SER A 295 -3.49 -1.74 2.51
N PHE A 296 -3.51 -2.11 1.22
CA PHE A 296 -3.64 -1.18 0.11
C PHE A 296 -4.99 -0.46 0.11
N VAL A 297 -6.12 -1.14 0.31
CA VAL A 297 -7.46 -0.52 0.36
C VAL A 297 -7.57 0.51 1.49
N LEU A 298 -7.01 0.22 2.68
CA LEU A 298 -7.00 1.15 3.81
C LEU A 298 -6.18 2.41 3.50
N VAL A 299 -4.94 2.25 3.01
CA VAL A 299 -4.09 3.40 2.63
C VAL A 299 -4.66 4.15 1.43
N ALA A 300 -5.22 3.44 0.44
CA ALA A 300 -5.93 4.01 -0.70
C ALA A 300 -7.07 4.92 -0.24
N ALA A 301 -7.89 4.51 0.72
CA ALA A 301 -8.98 5.32 1.24
C ALA A 301 -8.48 6.63 1.87
N VAL A 302 -7.37 6.59 2.61
CA VAL A 302 -6.69 7.78 3.13
C VAL A 302 -6.16 8.66 1.99
N LYS A 303 -5.51 8.07 0.97
CA LYS A 303 -4.96 8.81 -0.19
C LYS A 303 -6.03 9.35 -1.14
N ALA A 304 -7.21 8.73 -1.19
CA ALA A 304 -8.37 9.25 -1.94
C ALA A 304 -8.89 10.53 -1.28
N ARG A 305 -8.99 10.55 0.06
CA ARG A 305 -9.31 11.77 0.83
C ARG A 305 -8.20 12.85 0.77
N GLU A 306 -6.99 12.51 0.33
CA GLU A 306 -5.90 13.47 0.03
C GLU A 306 -5.93 13.98 -1.43
N GLY A 307 -6.85 13.50 -2.28
CA GLY A 307 -6.83 13.78 -3.73
C GLY A 307 -5.65 13.15 -4.48
N ARG A 308 -4.92 12.22 -3.87
CA ARG A 308 -3.67 11.63 -4.38
C ARG A 308 -3.83 10.23 -4.97
N PHE A 309 -5.02 9.65 -4.93
CA PHE A 309 -5.23 8.26 -5.37
C PHE A 309 -5.44 8.12 -6.88
N TYR A 310 -6.16 9.06 -7.50
CA TYR A 310 -6.55 9.06 -8.92
C TYR A 310 -5.77 10.08 -9.76
N GLY A 311 -5.81 9.95 -11.09
CA GLY A 311 -5.26 10.90 -12.06
C GLY A 311 -3.74 10.82 -12.24
N GLU A 312 -3.13 11.58 -13.15
CA GLU A 312 -1.67 11.72 -13.22
C GLU A 312 -1.20 12.87 -12.33
N ALA A 313 -0.15 12.68 -11.52
CA ALA A 313 0.61 13.83 -11.04
C ALA A 313 1.65 14.22 -12.09
N GLY A 314 1.53 15.45 -12.59
CA GLY A 314 2.42 16.00 -13.59
C GLY A 314 2.33 15.32 -14.96
N ALA A 315 1.13 15.26 -15.56
CA ALA A 315 1.00 14.92 -16.99
C ALA A 315 1.90 15.84 -17.83
N GLN A 316 2.63 15.40 -18.87
CA GLN A 316 2.52 14.17 -19.69
C GLN A 316 3.88 13.44 -19.81
N PRO A 317 3.90 12.11 -19.97
CA PRO A 317 5.03 11.39 -20.55
C PRO A 317 4.79 11.15 -22.06
N GLN A 318 5.26 12.08 -22.90
CA GLN A 318 5.40 11.78 -24.34
C GLN A 318 6.35 10.61 -24.53
N VAL A 319 5.86 9.54 -25.17
CA VAL A 319 6.72 8.48 -25.68
C VAL A 319 7.33 8.95 -27.01
N GLU A 320 8.27 9.89 -26.93
CA GLU A 320 9.28 10.02 -27.98
C GLU A 320 10.23 8.81 -27.88
N LEU A 321 9.79 7.72 -28.51
CA LEU A 321 10.71 6.72 -29.06
C LEU A 321 11.52 7.42 -30.16
N GLY A 322 12.64 8.04 -29.76
CA GLY A 322 13.43 8.88 -30.66
C GLY A 322 13.76 8.19 -31.98
N GLY A 323 13.29 8.77 -33.08
CA GLY A 323 13.43 8.19 -34.42
C GLY A 323 12.63 8.91 -35.52
N SER A 324 13.07 10.12 -35.89
CA SER A 324 12.66 10.87 -37.09
C SER A 324 11.33 11.64 -37.02
N GLY A 325 11.42 12.97 -36.95
CA GLY A 325 10.31 13.92 -37.09
C GLY A 325 10.84 15.35 -37.03
N LEU A 326 10.88 16.04 -38.17
CA LEU A 326 11.31 17.43 -38.31
C LEU A 326 10.10 18.37 -38.17
N VAL A 327 10.35 19.67 -37.91
CA VAL A 327 9.36 20.79 -37.90
C VAL A 327 8.47 20.77 -36.62
N VAL A 328 8.18 21.86 -35.90
CA VAL A 328 7.90 23.27 -36.30
C VAL A 328 8.74 24.29 -35.51
N GLY A 329 9.06 25.42 -36.16
CA GLY A 329 9.88 26.51 -35.63
C GLY A 329 9.13 27.55 -34.77
N ALA A 330 9.88 28.58 -34.36
CA ALA A 330 9.43 29.67 -33.49
C ALA A 330 8.96 30.94 -34.25
N ASP A 331 8.48 31.93 -33.48
CA ASP A 331 8.01 33.28 -33.89
C ASP A 331 6.74 33.31 -34.78
N ARG A 332 5.81 34.28 -34.68
CA ARG A 332 5.61 35.45 -33.77
C ARG A 332 4.09 35.80 -33.75
N PRO A 333 3.59 36.65 -32.83
CA PRO A 333 2.21 37.12 -32.86
C PRO A 333 2.03 38.30 -33.84
N GLN A 334 0.92 38.35 -34.58
CA GLN A 334 0.47 39.54 -35.30
C GLN A 334 -1.05 39.74 -35.22
N ASP A 335 -1.38 40.97 -34.85
CA ASP A 335 -2.47 41.83 -35.28
C ASP A 335 -3.95 41.46 -35.06
N ARG A 336 -4.54 42.38 -34.30
CA ARG A 336 -5.94 42.59 -33.98
C ARG A 336 -6.70 43.06 -35.24
N VAL A 337 -7.89 42.50 -35.46
CA VAL A 337 -9.00 43.22 -36.13
C VAL A 337 -10.21 43.15 -35.21
N GLU A 338 -10.67 44.32 -34.78
CA GLU A 338 -11.95 44.53 -34.11
C GLU A 338 -12.98 44.86 -35.19
N GLU A 339 -14.06 44.09 -35.31
CA GLU A 339 -15.28 44.49 -36.01
C GLU A 339 -16.48 44.26 -35.08
N GLU A 340 -17.22 45.35 -34.82
CA GLU A 340 -18.48 45.37 -34.07
C GLU A 340 -19.68 45.02 -34.99
N PRO A 341 -20.86 44.70 -34.45
CA PRO A 341 -21.93 44.03 -35.19
C PRO A 341 -22.76 44.97 -36.07
N ASP A 342 -23.48 44.38 -37.03
CA ASP A 342 -24.58 45.01 -37.76
C ASP A 342 -25.87 44.19 -37.59
N ASP A 343 -26.96 44.87 -37.29
CA ASP A 343 -28.29 44.31 -36.97
C ASP A 343 -29.22 44.49 -38.17
N ALA A 344 -29.69 43.41 -38.81
CA ALA A 344 -30.98 43.40 -39.53
C ALA A 344 -31.46 42.01 -40.00
N ASP A 345 -32.73 41.71 -39.68
CA ASP A 345 -33.70 40.94 -40.46
C ASP A 345 -33.32 39.58 -41.09
N GLN A 346 -33.88 38.49 -40.53
CA GLN A 346 -35.14 37.99 -41.10
C GLN A 346 -35.91 36.99 -40.20
N GLN A 347 -37.23 37.02 -40.34
CA GLN A 347 -38.20 36.25 -39.55
C GLN A 347 -38.55 34.88 -40.18
N HIS A 348 -39.17 34.03 -39.35
CA HIS A 348 -40.03 32.88 -39.70
C HIS A 348 -39.39 31.62 -40.31
N ARG A 349 -39.35 30.56 -39.49
CA ARG A 349 -40.42 29.52 -39.52
C ARG A 349 -40.38 28.62 -38.28
N GLY A 350 -41.55 28.28 -37.75
CA GLY A 350 -41.71 27.26 -36.71
C GLY A 350 -41.68 25.85 -37.29
N GLY A 351 -41.25 24.89 -36.48
CA GLY A 351 -41.26 23.45 -36.77
C GLY A 351 -40.95 22.67 -35.50
N GLU A 352 -41.88 21.82 -35.08
CA GLU A 352 -41.85 21.10 -33.80
C GLU A 352 -40.82 19.96 -33.82
N GLY A 353 -40.16 19.65 -32.68
CA GLY A 353 -39.04 18.71 -32.69
C GLY A 353 -38.42 18.30 -31.34
N LEU A 354 -39.25 17.97 -30.34
CA LEU A 354 -38.94 17.03 -29.23
C LEU A 354 -37.55 17.14 -28.53
N VAL A 355 -37.47 17.91 -27.44
CA VAL A 355 -36.40 17.75 -26.43
C VAL A 355 -36.99 17.02 -25.22
N VAL A 356 -36.39 15.90 -24.82
CA VAL A 356 -36.80 15.15 -23.62
C VAL A 356 -36.15 15.79 -22.39
N GLU A 357 -36.95 16.54 -21.65
CA GLU A 357 -36.57 17.13 -20.36
C GLU A 357 -36.65 16.06 -19.26
N VAL A 358 -35.51 15.75 -18.62
CA VAL A 358 -35.49 14.90 -17.42
C VAL A 358 -35.59 15.81 -16.20
N VAL A 359 -36.75 15.74 -15.54
CA VAL A 359 -37.10 16.53 -14.35
C VAL A 359 -36.05 16.35 -13.23
N ALA A 360 -35.46 17.48 -12.81
CA ALA A 360 -34.62 17.56 -11.61
C ALA A 360 -35.10 18.71 -10.70
N GLY A 361 -35.98 18.37 -9.76
CA GLY A 361 -36.23 19.05 -8.48
C GLY A 361 -36.40 17.96 -7.41
N VAL A 362 -36.36 18.15 -6.08
CA VAL A 362 -36.47 19.32 -5.17
C VAL A 362 -35.77 18.86 -3.85
N GLU A 363 -34.98 19.61 -3.08
CA GLU A 363 -34.56 21.03 -3.07
C GLU A 363 -33.10 21.18 -2.52
N ASP A 364 -32.66 22.40 -2.17
CA ASP A 364 -31.39 22.70 -1.48
C ASP A 364 -31.55 23.96 -0.57
N ARG A 365 -30.54 24.25 0.28
CA ARG A 365 -30.39 25.43 1.20
C ARG A 365 -31.23 25.33 2.50
N ILE A 366 -30.97 26.02 3.62
CA ILE A 366 -30.14 27.19 4.04
C ILE A 366 -29.53 26.80 5.44
N ALA A 367 -28.37 27.22 5.96
CA ALA A 367 -27.45 28.37 5.76
C ALA A 367 -25.98 28.03 6.13
N GLU A 368 -25.10 29.04 6.02
CA GLU A 368 -23.83 29.20 6.78
C GLU A 368 -23.89 30.53 7.61
N PRO A 369 -22.91 30.87 8.49
CA PRO A 369 -23.12 31.79 9.62
C PRO A 369 -22.82 33.27 9.32
N ILE A 370 -23.35 34.18 10.17
CA ILE A 370 -23.07 35.62 10.14
C ILE A 370 -22.64 36.12 11.54
N ARG A 371 -21.63 37.00 11.57
CA ARG A 371 -21.08 37.70 12.75
C ARG A 371 -21.79 39.04 13.00
N ASP A 372 -21.75 39.46 14.27
CA ASP A 372 -21.68 40.83 14.79
C ASP A 372 -22.41 41.97 14.04
N SER A 373 -23.38 42.62 14.70
CA SER A 373 -23.19 43.99 15.22
C SER A 373 -24.39 44.55 15.99
N GLU A 374 -24.08 45.58 16.78
CA GLU A 374 -24.85 46.38 17.73
C GLU A 374 -26.25 46.87 17.29
N HIS A 375 -27.24 46.92 18.20
CA HIS A 375 -27.75 48.18 18.81
C HIS A 375 -28.99 48.00 19.74
N LEU A 376 -28.87 48.44 21.01
CA LEU A 376 -29.85 49.25 21.79
C LEU A 376 -31.37 48.90 21.72
N ARG A 377 -32.03 48.47 22.81
CA ARG A 377 -32.49 49.34 23.92
C ARG A 377 -33.13 48.57 25.10
N ARG A 378 -32.86 49.04 26.35
CA ARG A 378 -33.77 49.32 27.51
C ARG A 378 -34.87 48.32 27.90
N HIS A 379 -35.21 48.07 29.16
CA HIS A 379 -34.73 48.38 30.53
C HIS A 379 -35.11 47.10 31.37
N GLU A 380 -34.69 46.81 32.61
CA GLU A 380 -34.68 47.59 33.87
C GLU A 380 -33.72 46.99 34.92
N HIS A 381 -33.30 47.85 35.86
CA HIS A 381 -32.79 47.59 37.22
C HIS A 381 -31.68 46.55 37.55
N HIS A 382 -30.48 47.11 37.78
CA HIS A 382 -29.54 46.72 38.85
C HIS A 382 -29.96 47.47 40.16
N PRO A 383 -29.64 47.00 41.40
CA PRO A 383 -28.29 46.94 41.99
C PRO A 383 -27.95 45.54 42.60
N ALA A 384 -26.83 45.23 43.26
CA ALA A 384 -25.43 45.69 43.35
C ALA A 384 -24.90 45.28 44.77
N HIS A 385 -23.59 45.03 44.90
CA HIS A 385 -22.84 44.67 46.13
C HIS A 385 -23.04 43.22 46.67
N ALA A 386 -22.05 42.56 47.29
CA ALA A 386 -20.76 43.05 47.81
C ALA A 386 -19.56 42.10 47.54
N GLU A 387 -18.35 42.60 47.80
CA GLU A 387 -17.04 41.93 47.65
C GLU A 387 -16.65 41.00 48.82
N ARG A 388 -15.75 40.03 48.52
CA ARG A 388 -14.64 39.46 49.33
C ARG A 388 -14.88 39.05 50.81
N ASP A 389 -14.42 37.85 51.17
CA ASP A 389 -13.12 37.67 51.86
C ASP A 389 -12.64 36.20 51.83
N PRO A 390 -11.33 35.88 51.87
CA PRO A 390 -10.82 34.50 51.84
C PRO A 390 -10.01 34.13 53.10
N ASP A 391 -10.60 33.45 54.07
CA ASP A 391 -9.81 32.67 55.05
C ASP A 391 -10.62 31.58 55.79
N ARG A 392 -10.10 30.35 55.78
CA ARG A 392 -10.04 29.40 56.92
C ARG A 392 -9.69 27.97 56.49
N GLY A 393 -8.63 27.45 57.12
CA GLY A 393 -8.27 26.04 57.17
C GLY A 393 -9.11 25.20 58.15
N PRO A 394 -8.69 23.96 58.44
CA PRO A 394 -9.60 22.84 58.64
C PRO A 394 -9.93 22.50 60.10
N GLN A 395 -11.02 21.75 60.31
CA GLN A 395 -11.27 21.01 61.55
C GLN A 395 -11.80 19.60 61.30
N MET A 396 -11.34 18.67 62.16
CA MET A 396 -11.80 17.29 62.29
C MET A 396 -13.13 17.23 63.05
N THR A 397 -13.83 16.09 62.94
CA THR A 397 -14.65 15.55 64.04
C THR A 397 -14.43 14.04 64.15
N ASP A 398 -14.00 13.60 65.33
CA ASP A 398 -13.97 12.19 65.75
C ASP A 398 -15.36 11.66 66.09
N GLU A 399 -15.56 10.34 65.98
CA GLU A 399 -16.29 9.43 66.90
C GLU A 399 -16.22 8.01 66.27
N ALA A 400 -15.58 6.96 66.79
CA ALA A 400 -15.26 6.43 68.13
C ALA A 400 -16.32 5.44 68.70
N GLY A 401 -15.89 4.20 69.02
CA GLY A 401 -16.71 3.10 69.57
C GLY A 401 -16.64 1.82 68.71
N GLN A 402 -15.73 0.83 68.87
CA GLN A 402 -15.03 0.21 70.01
C GLN A 402 -15.81 -0.95 70.70
N HIS A 403 -15.51 -2.20 70.31
CA HIS A 403 -15.47 -3.49 71.07
C HIS A 403 -15.63 -4.67 70.07
N ASP A 404 -14.98 -5.83 70.18
CA ASP A 404 -13.97 -6.31 71.16
C ASP A 404 -12.98 -7.34 70.54
N ARG A 405 -11.98 -7.76 71.33
CA ARG A 405 -10.96 -8.80 71.05
C ARG A 405 -11.56 -10.24 71.18
N ALA A 406 -10.90 -11.39 70.97
CA ALA A 406 -9.48 -11.77 70.81
C ALA A 406 -9.38 -13.15 70.05
N ASP A 407 -8.34 -13.41 69.26
CA ASP A 407 -7.21 -14.36 69.52
C ASP A 407 -7.30 -15.75 68.79
N PRO A 408 -6.19 -16.50 68.58
CA PRO A 408 -5.95 -17.16 67.27
C PRO A 408 -5.43 -18.63 67.25
N LEU A 409 -5.24 -19.17 66.01
CA LEU A 409 -4.43 -20.36 65.60
C LEU A 409 -5.00 -21.78 65.97
N PRO A 410 -4.45 -22.91 65.44
CA PRO A 410 -4.21 -23.27 64.01
C PRO A 410 -4.55 -24.76 63.66
N ALA A 411 -4.21 -25.21 62.43
CA ALA A 411 -3.63 -26.55 62.07
C ALA A 411 -4.37 -27.48 61.07
N SER A 412 -3.54 -28.21 60.28
CA SER A 412 -3.82 -29.33 59.34
C SER A 412 -4.70 -29.04 58.10
N GLY A 413 -4.53 -29.72 56.96
CA GLY A 413 -3.60 -30.81 56.58
C GLY A 413 -4.33 -31.97 55.89
N ALA A 414 -3.70 -32.60 54.88
CA ALA A 414 -4.25 -33.62 53.95
C ALA A 414 -5.28 -33.06 52.93
N GLU A 415 -5.37 -33.55 51.69
CA GLU A 415 -4.52 -34.52 50.94
C GLU A 415 -4.56 -34.21 49.44
#